data_AF-A0A226CVN1-F1
#
_entry.id   AF-A0A226CVN1-F1
#
_cell.length_a   1.000
_cell.length_b   1.000
_cell.length_c   1.000
_cell.angle_alpha   90.00
_cell.angle_beta   90.00
_cell.angle_gamma   90.00
#
_symmetry.space_group_name_H-M   'P 1'
#
loop_
_entity.id
_entity.type
_entity.pdbx_description
1 polymer ?
#
loop_
_entity_poly.entity_id
_entity_poly.type
_entity_poly.pdbx_seq_one_letter_code
_entity_poly.pdbx_strand_id
1 'polypeptide(L)'
;MSHNRRIPRAEVEEAFKKLATYNGKDETCQVCDLGPLLTALVYICTPEQFTGYVNLWITNYNGIIPMDVIAKLVASIDDNVELMRIHVTAGDRDKNGFIDEAEFKNIVPVLLAHNPDFPRVDYEDFVKQADTNKDGKVSIDEAVEWFAGRGKK
;
A
#
# COMPACT_ATOMS: atom_id res chain seq x y z
N MET A 1 2.54 -15.75 7.66
CA MET A 1 2.02 -15.37 9.00
C MET A 1 2.67 -14.07 9.41
N SER A 2 1.97 -12.95 9.24
CA SER A 2 2.43 -11.64 9.70
C SER A 2 2.52 -11.67 11.23
N HIS A 3 3.73 -11.60 11.80
CA HIS A 3 3.97 -11.59 13.25
C HIS A 3 3.78 -10.20 13.87
N ASN A 4 3.44 -9.19 13.05
CA ASN A 4 3.31 -7.81 13.48
C ASN A 4 1.91 -7.56 14.06
N ARG A 5 1.85 -6.87 15.20
CA ARG A 5 0.59 -6.42 15.81
C ARG A 5 -0.01 -5.27 15.00
N ARG A 6 -1.32 -5.07 15.13
CA ARG A 6 -1.96 -3.81 14.71
C ARG A 6 -1.32 -2.66 15.47
N ILE A 7 -0.91 -1.63 14.75
CA ILE A 7 -0.32 -0.42 15.32
C ILE A 7 -1.32 0.72 15.09
N PRO A 8 -1.84 1.34 16.15
CA PRO A 8 -2.79 2.45 16.02
C PRO A 8 -2.09 3.70 15.46
N ARG A 9 -2.87 4.56 14.81
CA ARG A 9 -2.37 5.84 14.24
C ARG A 9 -1.55 6.66 15.24
N ALA A 10 -1.96 6.71 16.51
CA ALA A 10 -1.26 7.47 17.55
C ALA A 10 0.20 7.03 17.73
N GLU A 11 0.47 5.73 17.72
CA GLU A 11 1.85 5.21 17.82
C GLU A 11 2.67 5.54 16.58
N VAL A 12 2.05 5.52 15.39
CA VAL A 12 2.68 5.95 14.14
C VAL A 12 3.01 7.43 14.18
N GLU A 13 2.09 8.26 14.63
CA GLU A 13 2.32 9.70 14.76
C GLU A 13 3.46 10.01 15.73
N GLU A 14 3.53 9.32 16.88
CA GLU A 14 4.65 9.46 17.80
C GLU A 14 5.98 9.00 17.20
N ALA A 15 5.97 7.95 16.38
CA ALA A 15 7.16 7.51 15.66
C ALA A 15 7.59 8.54 14.62
N PHE A 16 6.65 9.08 13.83
CA PHE A 16 6.88 10.12 12.83
C PHE A 16 7.50 11.37 13.45
N LYS A 17 6.96 11.84 14.57
CA LYS A 17 7.51 13.01 15.30
C LYS A 17 8.97 12.83 15.74
N LYS A 18 9.47 11.59 15.82
CA LYS A 18 10.86 11.28 16.17
C LYS A 18 11.78 11.16 14.96
N LEU A 19 11.24 11.15 13.74
CA LEU A 19 12.02 11.03 12.50
C LEU A 19 12.69 12.36 12.13
N ALA A 20 13.87 12.28 11.52
CA ALA A 20 14.67 13.45 11.19
C ALA A 20 14.07 14.27 10.04
N THR A 21 13.41 13.61 9.10
CA THR A 21 12.82 14.20 7.88
C THR A 21 11.32 14.46 8.01
N TYR A 22 10.77 14.34 9.22
CA TYR A 22 9.34 14.57 9.44
C TYR A 22 8.96 16.02 9.19
N ASN A 23 8.04 16.21 8.25
CA ASN A 23 7.38 17.47 7.97
C ASN A 23 6.04 17.49 8.70
N GLY A 24 5.99 18.18 9.84
CA GLY A 24 4.78 18.30 10.66
C GLY A 24 3.65 19.12 10.03
N LYS A 25 3.85 19.78 8.89
CA LYS A 25 2.81 20.52 8.18
C LYS A 25 2.05 19.63 7.21
N ASP A 26 2.77 18.77 6.49
CA ASP A 26 2.20 17.85 5.50
C ASP A 26 2.02 16.42 6.07
N GLU A 27 2.39 16.20 7.34
CA GLU A 27 2.40 14.90 8.01
C GLU A 27 3.10 13.82 7.15
N THR A 28 4.26 14.16 6.58
CA THR A 28 5.03 13.27 5.71
C THR A 28 6.48 13.13 6.20
N CYS A 29 7.14 12.03 5.83
CA CYS A 29 8.59 11.87 6.00
C CYS A 29 9.24 11.36 4.70
N GLN A 30 10.55 11.36 4.63
CA GLN A 30 11.29 10.82 3.50
C GLN A 30 11.50 9.30 3.66
N VAL A 31 11.60 8.58 2.55
CA VAL A 31 11.80 7.13 2.52
C VAL A 31 13.08 6.66 3.22
N CYS A 32 14.09 7.52 3.34
CA CYS A 32 15.29 7.22 4.11
C CYS A 32 15.01 6.97 5.60
N ASP A 33 13.94 7.57 6.14
CA ASP A 33 13.51 7.38 7.52
C ASP A 33 12.59 6.16 7.71
N LEU A 34 12.29 5.39 6.64
CA LEU A 34 11.50 4.16 6.74
C LEU A 34 12.14 3.15 7.71
N GLY A 35 13.48 2.98 7.66
CA GLY A 35 14.19 2.07 8.56
C GLY A 35 14.03 2.44 10.05
N PRO A 36 14.37 3.68 10.45
CA PRO A 36 14.12 4.20 11.78
C PRO A 36 12.64 4.11 12.19
N LEU A 37 11.71 4.38 11.27
CA LEU A 37 10.27 4.29 11.50
C LEU A 37 9.83 2.86 11.83
N LEU A 38 10.18 1.88 11.00
CA LEU A 38 9.84 0.48 11.25
C LEU A 38 10.46 -0.03 12.56
N THR A 39 11.67 0.44 12.89
CA THR A 39 12.33 0.13 14.17
C THR A 39 11.56 0.73 15.35
N ALA A 40 11.15 1.99 15.27
CA ALA A 40 10.36 2.67 16.31
C ALA A 40 9.00 2.00 16.52
N LEU A 41 8.42 1.47 15.45
CA LEU A 41 7.16 0.74 15.44
C LEU A 41 7.28 -0.73 15.86
N VAL A 42 8.50 -1.23 16.07
CA VAL A 42 8.79 -2.65 16.35
C VAL A 42 8.20 -3.55 15.25
N TYR A 43 8.24 -3.06 14.01
CA TYR A 43 7.72 -3.75 12.84
C TYR A 43 8.79 -4.69 12.28
N ILE A 44 8.46 -5.98 12.16
CA ILE A 44 9.37 -7.00 11.65
C ILE A 44 9.07 -7.22 10.15
N CYS A 45 10.07 -6.96 9.31
CA CYS A 45 10.03 -7.28 7.89
C CYS A 45 11.34 -7.94 7.44
N THR A 46 11.29 -8.76 6.39
CA THR A 46 12.50 -9.29 5.77
C THR A 46 13.23 -8.21 4.97
N PRO A 47 14.54 -8.37 4.67
CA PRO A 47 15.28 -7.42 3.82
C PRO A 47 14.66 -7.26 2.43
N GLU A 48 14.07 -8.34 1.89
CA GLU A 48 13.37 -8.35 0.60
C GLU A 48 12.10 -7.49 0.66
N GLN A 49 11.29 -7.66 1.72
CA GLN A 49 10.11 -6.84 1.96
C GLN A 49 10.48 -5.37 2.16
N PHE A 50 11.53 -5.09 2.94
CA PHE A 50 12.01 -3.73 3.16
C PHE A 50 12.43 -3.05 1.85
N THR A 51 13.19 -3.76 1.00
CA THR A 51 13.59 -3.26 -0.32
C THR A 51 12.36 -3.01 -1.21
N GLY A 52 11.37 -3.90 -1.16
CA GLY A 52 10.09 -3.72 -1.83
C GLY A 52 9.35 -2.45 -1.38
N TYR A 53 9.27 -2.21 -0.07
CA TYR A 53 8.65 -1.00 0.49
C TYR A 53 9.41 0.27 0.11
N VAL A 54 10.74 0.27 0.19
CA VAL A 54 11.54 1.42 -0.23
C VAL A 54 11.31 1.76 -1.70
N ASN A 55 11.35 0.75 -2.58
CA ASN A 55 11.10 0.94 -4.00
C ASN A 55 9.67 1.44 -4.27
N LEU A 56 8.67 0.91 -3.55
CA LEU A 56 7.29 1.39 -3.62
C LEU A 56 7.21 2.89 -3.31
N TRP A 57 7.80 3.34 -2.20
CA TRP A 57 7.73 4.76 -1.84
C TRP A 57 8.50 5.63 -2.85
N ILE A 58 9.67 5.18 -3.34
CA ILE A 58 10.45 5.91 -4.34
C ILE A 58 9.69 6.02 -5.66
N THR A 59 9.18 4.91 -6.18
CA THR A 59 8.52 4.84 -7.48
C THR A 59 7.12 5.43 -7.46
N ASN A 60 6.34 5.16 -6.41
CA ASN A 60 4.92 5.53 -6.34
C ASN A 60 4.71 6.90 -5.70
N TYR A 61 5.51 7.26 -4.70
CA TYR A 61 5.36 8.47 -3.89
C TYR A 61 6.55 9.43 -3.96
N ASN A 62 7.40 9.30 -4.98
CA ASN A 62 8.60 10.13 -5.15
C ASN A 62 9.53 10.15 -3.91
N GLY A 63 9.56 9.06 -3.16
CA GLY A 63 10.37 8.92 -1.94
C GLY A 63 9.76 9.60 -0.72
N ILE A 64 8.49 10.01 -0.78
CA ILE A 64 7.76 10.59 0.35
C ILE A 64 6.86 9.52 0.96
N ILE A 65 6.85 9.42 2.28
CA ILE A 65 5.98 8.53 3.04
C ILE A 65 4.94 9.40 3.75
N PRO A 66 3.67 9.39 3.32
CA PRO A 66 2.60 10.04 4.06
C PRO A 66 2.28 9.25 5.32
N MET A 67 2.22 9.92 6.46
CA MET A 67 1.89 9.32 7.76
C MET A 67 0.53 8.62 7.72
N ASP A 68 -0.45 9.24 7.06
CA ASP A 68 -1.81 8.68 6.94
C ASP A 68 -1.81 7.30 6.26
N VAL A 69 -1.01 7.13 5.21
CA VAL A 69 -0.95 5.87 4.45
C VAL A 69 -0.31 4.78 5.31
N ILE A 70 0.87 5.03 5.89
CA ILE A 70 1.52 4.00 6.71
C ILE A 70 0.74 3.70 7.98
N ALA A 71 0.08 4.70 8.60
CA ALA A 71 -0.79 4.49 9.74
C ALA A 71 -1.95 3.55 9.42
N LYS A 72 -2.59 3.72 8.28
CA LYS A 72 -3.65 2.82 7.81
C LYS A 72 -3.10 1.41 7.53
N LEU A 73 -1.95 1.31 6.89
CA LEU A 73 -1.30 0.03 6.57
C LEU A 73 -1.00 -0.80 7.82
N VAL A 74 -0.37 -0.20 8.82
CA VAL A 74 0.00 -0.91 10.06
C VAL A 74 -1.18 -1.12 11.01
N ALA A 75 -2.24 -0.30 10.90
CA ALA A 75 -3.48 -0.50 11.65
C ALA A 75 -4.29 -1.69 11.11
N SER A 76 -4.16 -1.99 9.82
CA SER A 76 -4.94 -3.01 9.10
C SER A 76 -4.11 -4.22 8.70
N ILE A 77 -2.96 -4.45 9.35
CA ILE A 77 -1.98 -5.48 8.94
C ILE A 77 -2.51 -6.92 8.93
N ASP A 78 -3.52 -7.21 9.74
CA ASP A 78 -4.18 -8.51 9.81
C ASP A 78 -5.51 -8.55 9.05
N ASP A 79 -5.95 -7.43 8.48
CA ASP A 79 -7.08 -7.36 7.56
C ASP A 79 -6.57 -7.24 6.13
N ASN A 80 -6.47 -8.37 5.43
CA ASN A 80 -6.01 -8.38 4.06
C ASN A 80 -6.89 -7.52 3.13
N VAL A 81 -8.21 -7.46 3.35
CA VAL A 81 -9.12 -6.72 2.46
C VAL A 81 -8.90 -5.22 2.63
N GLU A 82 -8.84 -4.75 3.87
CA GLU A 82 -8.60 -3.34 4.15
C GLU A 82 -7.18 -2.93 3.75
N LEU A 83 -6.19 -3.79 3.99
CA LEU A 83 -4.81 -3.58 3.53
C LEU A 83 -4.73 -3.49 1.99
N MET A 84 -5.49 -4.30 1.25
CA MET A 84 -5.61 -4.16 -0.21
C MET A 84 -6.26 -2.83 -0.58
N ARG A 85 -7.37 -2.45 0.07
CA ARG A 85 -8.05 -1.16 -0.17
C ARG A 85 -7.10 0.01 0.01
N ILE A 86 -6.28 -0.01 1.07
CA ILE A 86 -5.28 1.03 1.32
C ILE A 86 -4.24 1.06 0.20
N HIS A 87 -3.73 -0.09 -0.25
CA HIS A 87 -2.74 -0.16 -1.35
C HIS A 87 -3.29 0.30 -2.70
N VAL A 88 -4.52 -0.08 -3.02
CA VAL A 88 -5.20 0.32 -4.25
C VAL A 88 -5.48 1.82 -4.23
N THR A 89 -6.03 2.33 -3.12
CA THR A 89 -6.26 3.79 -2.92
C THR A 89 -4.94 4.57 -2.91
N ALA A 90 -3.87 3.96 -2.41
CA ALA A 90 -2.52 4.51 -2.44
C ALA A 90 -1.92 4.57 -3.86
N GLY A 91 -2.38 3.69 -4.76
CA GLY A 91 -1.98 3.67 -6.15
C GLY A 91 -2.72 4.67 -7.03
N ASP A 92 -3.95 5.03 -6.65
CA ASP A 92 -4.77 6.09 -7.24
C ASP A 92 -4.11 7.47 -6.98
N ARG A 93 -3.23 7.85 -7.91
CA ARG A 93 -2.38 9.04 -7.80
C ARG A 93 -3.15 10.30 -8.09
N ASP A 94 -4.03 10.23 -9.07
CA ASP A 94 -4.85 11.37 -9.45
C ASP A 94 -6.09 11.53 -8.54
N LYS A 95 -6.31 10.56 -7.64
CA LYS A 95 -7.41 10.52 -6.65
C LYS A 95 -8.76 10.58 -7.33
N ASN A 96 -8.86 10.01 -8.53
CA ASN A 96 -10.09 10.00 -9.29
C ASN A 96 -11.04 8.87 -8.83
N GLY A 97 -10.59 7.95 -7.97
CA GLY A 97 -11.35 6.81 -7.46
C GLY A 97 -11.33 5.56 -8.36
N PHE A 98 -10.54 5.58 -9.43
CA PHE A 98 -10.38 4.54 -10.43
C PHE A 98 -8.90 4.19 -10.59
N ILE A 99 -8.63 3.01 -11.15
CA ILE A 99 -7.27 2.53 -11.42
C ILE A 99 -7.04 2.50 -12.92
N ASP A 100 -6.11 3.34 -13.39
CA ASP A 100 -5.65 3.32 -14.77
C ASP A 100 -4.51 2.31 -15.03
N GLU A 101 -4.08 2.17 -16.28
CA GLU A 101 -3.01 1.23 -16.66
C GLU A 101 -1.66 1.55 -15.97
N ALA A 102 -1.34 2.84 -15.82
CA ALA A 102 -0.09 3.27 -15.21
C ALA A 102 -0.11 3.01 -13.71
N GLU A 103 -1.23 3.29 -13.05
CA GLU A 103 -1.47 3.02 -11.64
C GLU A 103 -1.47 1.52 -11.37
N PHE A 104 -2.14 0.73 -12.21
CA PHE A 104 -2.15 -0.72 -12.14
C PHE A 104 -0.73 -1.31 -12.16
N LYS A 105 0.10 -0.90 -13.12
CA LYS A 105 1.51 -1.36 -13.23
C LYS A 105 2.34 -0.99 -11.99
N ASN A 106 1.99 0.07 -11.28
CA ASN A 106 2.67 0.49 -10.05
C ASN A 106 2.15 -0.24 -8.81
N ILE A 107 0.87 -0.61 -8.74
CA ILE A 107 0.31 -1.35 -7.59
C ILE A 107 0.58 -2.86 -7.65
N VAL A 108 0.62 -3.47 -8.83
CA VAL A 108 0.77 -4.93 -8.95
C VAL A 108 2.03 -5.48 -8.27
N PRO A 109 3.23 -4.89 -8.44
CA PRO A 109 4.43 -5.34 -7.74
C PRO A 109 4.31 -5.25 -6.22
N VAL A 110 3.59 -4.25 -5.72
CA VAL A 110 3.34 -4.03 -4.29
C VAL A 110 2.44 -5.11 -3.72
N LEU A 111 1.33 -5.38 -4.41
CA LEU A 111 0.39 -6.42 -4.03
C LEU A 111 1.11 -7.78 -4.01
N LEU A 112 1.94 -8.06 -5.01
CA LEU A 112 2.77 -9.27 -5.08
C LEU A 112 3.83 -9.36 -3.97
N ALA A 113 4.38 -8.22 -3.53
CA ALA A 113 5.34 -8.18 -2.41
C ALA A 113 4.65 -8.50 -1.06
N HIS A 114 3.39 -8.11 -0.91
CA HIS A 114 2.58 -8.45 0.27
C HIS A 114 2.02 -9.88 0.21
N ASN A 115 1.59 -10.31 -0.97
CA ASN A 115 1.05 -11.63 -1.20
C ASN A 115 1.50 -12.16 -2.58
N PRO A 116 2.50 -13.06 -2.63
CA PRO A 116 3.02 -13.60 -3.88
C PRO A 116 2.02 -14.49 -4.63
N ASP A 117 0.92 -14.92 -3.97
CA ASP A 117 -0.14 -15.72 -4.58
C ASP A 117 -1.06 -14.91 -5.51
N PHE A 118 -0.92 -13.58 -5.57
CA PHE A 118 -1.72 -12.78 -6.49
C PHE A 118 -1.40 -13.11 -7.96
N PRO A 119 -2.43 -13.18 -8.82
CA PRO A 119 -2.24 -13.49 -10.22
C PRO A 119 -1.58 -12.30 -10.94
N ARG A 120 -0.50 -12.57 -11.66
CA ARG A 120 0.14 -11.63 -12.58
C ARG A 120 -0.70 -11.56 -13.85
N VAL A 121 -1.67 -10.65 -13.89
CA VAL A 121 -2.50 -10.38 -15.06
C VAL A 121 -2.10 -9.05 -15.70
N ASP A 122 -2.30 -8.92 -17.00
CA ASP A 122 -2.17 -7.66 -17.69
C ASP A 122 -3.35 -6.73 -17.37
N TYR A 123 -3.17 -5.43 -17.56
CA TYR A 123 -4.20 -4.43 -17.27
C TYR A 123 -5.50 -4.71 -18.05
N GLU A 124 -5.43 -5.10 -19.32
CA GLU A 124 -6.62 -5.41 -20.12
C GLU A 124 -7.42 -6.58 -19.52
N ASP A 125 -6.74 -7.61 -19.05
CA ASP A 125 -7.38 -8.77 -18.42
C ASP A 125 -7.89 -8.44 -17.02
N PHE A 126 -7.17 -7.60 -16.28
CA PHE A 126 -7.64 -7.05 -15.01
C PHE A 126 -8.94 -6.29 -15.20
N VAL A 127 -8.97 -5.31 -16.13
CA VAL A 127 -10.17 -4.52 -16.43
C VAL A 127 -11.31 -5.44 -16.84
N LYS A 128 -11.11 -6.34 -17.82
CA LYS A 128 -12.17 -7.28 -18.26
C LYS A 128 -12.77 -8.13 -17.14
N GLN A 129 -12.01 -8.42 -16.10
CA GLN A 129 -12.44 -9.30 -15.02
C GLN A 129 -12.92 -8.55 -13.78
N ALA A 130 -12.42 -7.33 -13.54
CA ALA A 130 -12.76 -6.50 -12.38
C ALA A 130 -13.90 -5.50 -12.68
N ASP A 131 -13.97 -4.97 -13.90
CA ASP A 131 -15.02 -4.05 -14.38
C ASP A 131 -16.37 -4.78 -14.42
N THR A 132 -17.08 -4.71 -13.29
CA THR A 132 -18.34 -5.43 -13.06
C THR A 132 -19.50 -4.56 -13.53
N ASN A 133 -19.38 -3.25 -13.36
CA ASN A 133 -20.36 -2.27 -13.82
C ASN A 133 -20.29 -2.01 -15.34
N LYS A 134 -19.24 -2.47 -16.02
CA LYS A 134 -18.97 -2.34 -17.46
C LYS A 134 -18.87 -0.90 -17.91
N ASP A 135 -18.31 -0.03 -17.07
CA ASP A 135 -18.07 1.38 -17.39
C ASP A 135 -16.75 1.59 -18.17
N GLY A 136 -15.97 0.52 -18.35
CA GLY A 136 -14.69 0.53 -19.05
C GLY A 136 -13.51 0.98 -18.18
N LYS A 137 -13.74 1.19 -16.87
CA LYS A 137 -12.74 1.50 -15.86
C LYS A 137 -12.89 0.53 -14.70
N VAL A 138 -11.91 0.53 -13.79
CA VAL A 138 -12.00 -0.26 -12.56
C VAL A 138 -11.97 0.70 -11.39
N SER A 139 -13.06 0.76 -10.65
CA SER A 139 -13.12 1.52 -9.40
C SER A 139 -12.27 0.87 -8.31
N ILE A 140 -11.88 1.64 -7.28
CA ILE A 140 -11.16 1.10 -6.13
C ILE A 140 -11.90 -0.09 -5.50
N ASP A 141 -13.22 0.01 -5.36
CA ASP A 141 -14.03 -1.06 -4.77
C ASP A 141 -13.99 -2.34 -5.64
N GLU A 142 -14.13 -2.22 -6.96
CA GLU A 142 -14.04 -3.36 -7.89
C GLU A 142 -12.65 -4.01 -7.88
N ALA A 143 -11.59 -3.19 -7.85
CA ALA A 143 -10.22 -3.69 -7.74
C ALA A 143 -10.04 -4.48 -6.44
N VAL A 144 -10.48 -3.91 -5.30
CA VAL A 144 -10.39 -4.55 -3.99
C VAL A 144 -11.17 -5.86 -3.96
N GLU A 145 -12.40 -5.89 -4.46
CA GLU A 145 -13.20 -7.11 -4.54
C GLU A 145 -12.53 -8.17 -5.41
N TRP A 146 -11.97 -7.77 -6.55
CA TRP A 146 -11.29 -8.68 -7.46
C TRP A 146 -10.04 -9.31 -6.81
N PHE A 147 -9.21 -8.49 -6.15
CA PHE A 147 -8.03 -8.98 -5.44
C PHE A 147 -8.43 -9.84 -4.22
N ALA A 148 -9.36 -9.37 -3.38
CA ALA A 148 -9.83 -10.10 -2.22
C ALA A 148 -10.48 -11.44 -2.58
N GLY A 149 -11.20 -11.51 -3.70
CA GLY A 149 -11.81 -12.73 -4.22
C GLY A 149 -10.79 -13.76 -4.70
N ARG A 150 -9.61 -13.33 -5.16
CA ARG A 150 -8.55 -14.21 -5.68
C ARG A 150 -7.46 -14.55 -4.66
N GLY A 151 -7.35 -13.78 -3.57
CA GLY A 151 -6.44 -14.03 -2.46
C GLY A 151 -6.88 -15.16 -1.50
N LYS A 152 -8.04 -15.77 -1.72
CA LYS A 152 -8.47 -16.99 -1.01
C LYS A 152 -8.08 -18.24 -1.79
N LYS A 153 -6.90 -18.78 -1.52
CA LYS A 153 -6.63 -20.21 -1.70
C LYS A 153 -5.93 -20.77 -0.47
#